data_AF-A0A521CBH3-F1
#
_entry.id   AF-A0A521CBH3-F1
#
_cell.length_a   1.000
_cell.length_b   1.000
_cell.length_c   1.000
_cell.angle_alpha   90.00
_cell.angle_beta   90.00
_cell.angle_gamma   90.00
#
_symmetry.space_group_name_H-M   'P 1'
#
loop_
_entity.id
_entity.type
_entity.pdbx_description
1 polymer ?
#
loop_
_entity_poly.entity_id
_entity_poly.type
_entity_poly.pdbx_seq_one_letter_code
_entity_poly.pdbx_strand_id
1 'polypeptide(L)'
;MKVVDVKNWFCRYAEVIQEKKSFLTELDSAIGDGDHGTNMARGWKEVQTQLKAFKGGLSECFLLVSRTLISHVGGASGPLYGTAFLRMSMVLKEKEHISVEDWKELLNAGCEGIGQRGGTSGGEKTMYDVWLAVTNEAQQETGDDERSLFSRLSEAARKKVEESKELKALKGRASYLGDRSIGHIDPGSESTALLFETLDQTMSQSNEEKTMRKPKTALLLVSHSEQLAEGTKELISAMARDVPVLTAAGDGVGGLGTRSEAIEQVVKSSGAEQVLLFFDIGSAQMNAEMAAELLKPEGHHVMIADAPFVEGALVAAIALQVGKDITDAVKEAEDTRKQPKKG
;
A
#
# COMPACT_ATOMS: atom_id res chain seq x y z
N MET A 1 11.55 7.34 0.42
CA MET A 1 11.16 5.92 0.63
C MET A 1 12.00 5.21 1.73
N LYS A 2 11.39 4.41 2.62
CA LYS A 2 12.06 3.61 3.70
C LYS A 2 12.11 2.12 3.37
N VAL A 3 12.86 1.32 4.17
CA VAL A 3 12.98 -0.14 3.98
C VAL A 3 11.64 -0.88 4.05
N VAL A 4 10.69 -0.42 4.87
CA VAL A 4 9.35 -1.02 4.92
C VAL A 4 8.59 -0.86 3.60
N ASP A 5 8.69 0.30 2.96
CA ASP A 5 8.07 0.57 1.66
C ASP A 5 8.68 -0.35 0.58
N VAL A 6 10.01 -0.53 0.61
CA VAL A 6 10.73 -1.44 -0.30
C VAL A 6 10.28 -2.89 -0.13
N LYS A 7 10.12 -3.35 1.12
CA LYS A 7 9.62 -4.69 1.41
C LYS A 7 8.21 -4.89 0.86
N ASN A 8 7.32 -3.90 1.07
CA ASN A 8 5.96 -3.95 0.56
C ASN A 8 5.94 -4.01 -0.96
N TRP A 9 6.75 -3.18 -1.62
CA TRP A 9 6.89 -3.18 -3.08
C TRP A 9 7.38 -4.54 -3.60
N PHE A 10 8.45 -5.11 -3.04
CA PHE A 10 8.95 -6.41 -3.47
C PHE A 10 7.99 -7.57 -3.20
N CYS A 11 7.27 -7.54 -2.08
CA CYS A 11 6.20 -8.50 -1.81
C CYS A 11 5.06 -8.37 -2.84
N ARG A 12 4.65 -7.14 -3.17
CA ARG A 12 3.62 -6.87 -4.17
C ARG A 12 4.07 -7.33 -5.57
N TYR A 13 5.30 -7.04 -5.95
CA TYR A 13 5.87 -7.52 -7.21
C TYR A 13 5.90 -9.05 -7.26
N ALA A 14 6.26 -9.72 -6.16
CA ALA A 14 6.24 -11.18 -6.10
C ALA A 14 4.82 -11.74 -6.31
N GLU A 15 3.79 -11.14 -5.72
CA GLU A 15 2.39 -11.52 -5.95
C GLU A 15 1.98 -11.37 -7.41
N VAL A 16 2.27 -10.22 -8.01
CA VAL A 16 1.97 -9.95 -9.43
C VAL A 16 2.69 -10.92 -10.35
N ILE A 17 3.95 -11.28 -10.05
CA ILE A 17 4.68 -12.30 -10.82
C ILE A 17 4.03 -13.68 -10.69
N GLN A 18 3.45 -14.04 -9.53
CA GLN A 18 2.68 -15.28 -9.42
C GLN A 18 1.41 -15.25 -10.27
N GLU A 19 0.65 -14.15 -10.21
CA GLU A 19 -0.57 -13.96 -10.99
C GLU A 19 -0.29 -13.99 -12.50
N LYS A 20 0.80 -13.34 -12.94
CA LYS A 20 1.21 -13.22 -14.34
C LYS A 20 2.11 -14.36 -14.83
N LYS A 21 2.39 -15.36 -13.99
CA LYS A 21 3.27 -16.49 -14.32
C LYS A 21 2.96 -17.11 -15.69
N SER A 22 1.70 -17.50 -15.91
CA SER A 22 1.29 -18.17 -17.15
C SER A 22 1.45 -17.26 -18.36
N PHE A 23 1.09 -15.98 -18.22
CA PHE A 23 1.23 -14.98 -19.28
C PHE A 23 2.70 -14.75 -19.67
N LEU A 24 3.59 -14.60 -18.68
CA LEU A 24 5.03 -14.45 -18.93
C LEU A 24 5.64 -15.68 -19.59
N THR A 25 5.19 -16.89 -19.23
CA THR A 25 5.58 -18.14 -19.89
C THR A 25 5.04 -18.20 -21.33
N GLU A 26 3.84 -17.70 -21.59
CA GLU A 26 3.28 -17.63 -22.95
C GLU A 26 4.10 -16.70 -23.86
N LEU A 27 4.42 -15.50 -23.38
CA LEU A 27 5.30 -14.56 -24.10
C LEU A 27 6.64 -15.20 -24.44
N ASP A 28 7.27 -15.84 -23.46
CA ASP A 28 8.55 -16.52 -23.63
C ASP A 28 8.45 -17.78 -24.51
N SER A 29 7.30 -18.45 -24.56
CA SER A 29 7.12 -19.60 -25.47
C SER A 29 7.05 -19.16 -26.94
N ALA A 30 6.59 -17.93 -27.21
CA ALA A 30 6.52 -17.40 -28.56
C ALA A 30 7.91 -17.11 -29.15
N ILE A 31 8.86 -16.69 -28.31
CA ILE A 31 10.19 -16.25 -28.75
C ILE A 31 11.37 -16.85 -27.96
N GLY A 32 11.17 -17.92 -27.21
CA GLY A 32 12.16 -18.47 -26.27
C GLY A 32 11.87 -19.92 -25.94
N ASP A 33 12.19 -20.35 -24.72
CA ASP A 33 11.98 -21.72 -24.23
C ASP A 33 10.79 -21.87 -23.26
N GLY A 34 10.04 -20.78 -23.02
CA GLY A 34 8.79 -20.79 -22.27
C GLY A 34 8.97 -20.92 -20.74
N ASP A 35 10.18 -20.67 -20.23
CA ASP A 35 10.50 -20.89 -18.82
C ASP A 35 10.52 -19.60 -17.99
N HIS A 36 10.51 -18.42 -18.60
CA HIS A 36 10.70 -17.13 -17.90
C HIS A 36 9.69 -16.92 -16.77
N GLY A 37 8.39 -17.08 -17.05
CA GLY A 37 7.35 -16.92 -16.04
C GLY A 37 7.53 -17.86 -14.85
N THR A 38 7.87 -19.13 -15.11
CA THR A 38 8.12 -20.13 -14.06
C THR A 38 9.39 -19.84 -13.26
N ASN A 39 10.48 -19.41 -13.93
CA ASN A 39 11.73 -19.04 -13.28
C ASN A 39 11.56 -17.81 -12.38
N MET A 40 10.87 -16.77 -12.87
CA MET A 40 10.58 -15.57 -12.10
C MET A 40 9.67 -15.87 -10.91
N ALA A 41 8.59 -16.63 -11.10
CA ALA A 41 7.69 -17.05 -10.03
C ALA A 41 8.40 -17.84 -8.94
N ARG A 42 9.35 -18.72 -9.29
CA ARG A 42 10.15 -19.47 -8.30
C ARG A 42 11.04 -18.54 -7.48
N GLY A 43 11.81 -17.68 -8.14
CA GLY A 43 12.73 -16.77 -7.45
C GLY A 43 12.03 -15.74 -6.56
N TRP A 44 10.96 -15.13 -7.06
CA TRP A 44 10.24 -14.11 -6.29
C TRP A 44 9.40 -14.68 -5.14
N LYS A 45 8.94 -15.94 -5.23
CA LYS A 45 8.38 -16.65 -4.07
C LYS A 45 9.39 -16.80 -2.93
N GLU A 46 10.63 -17.11 -3.29
CA GLU A 46 11.71 -17.26 -2.33
C GLU A 46 12.09 -15.90 -1.72
N VAL A 47 12.17 -14.85 -2.54
CA VAL A 47 12.35 -13.47 -2.05
C VAL A 47 11.26 -13.11 -1.04
N GLN A 48 9.99 -13.31 -1.39
CA GLN A 48 8.86 -13.01 -0.50
C GLN A 48 8.96 -13.78 0.83
N THR A 49 9.40 -15.04 0.79
CA THR A 49 9.58 -15.87 1.99
C THR A 49 10.69 -15.31 2.90
N GLN A 50 11.84 -14.95 2.34
CA GLN A 50 12.96 -14.40 3.10
C GLN A 50 12.65 -13.00 3.67
N LEU A 51 11.88 -12.18 2.95
CA LEU A 51 11.49 -10.84 3.40
C LEU A 51 10.55 -10.86 4.63
N LYS A 52 9.80 -11.95 4.88
CA LYS A 52 8.93 -12.07 6.07
C LYS A 52 9.70 -11.98 7.38
N ALA A 53 10.88 -12.60 7.45
CA ALA A 53 11.74 -12.59 8.63
C ALA A 53 12.83 -11.49 8.61
N PHE A 54 12.88 -10.69 7.54
CA PHE A 54 13.95 -9.71 7.33
C PHE A 54 13.84 -8.50 8.26
N LYS A 55 14.96 -8.17 8.92
CA LYS A 55 15.11 -7.07 9.90
C LYS A 55 16.28 -6.11 9.59
N GLY A 56 16.88 -6.20 8.41
CA GLY A 56 18.03 -5.35 8.01
C GLY A 56 17.62 -3.99 7.44
N GLY A 57 18.61 -3.21 6.99
CA GLY A 57 18.43 -1.92 6.35
C GLY A 57 18.20 -2.02 4.82
N LEU A 58 18.24 -0.87 4.16
CA LEU A 58 17.98 -0.75 2.71
C LEU A 58 18.98 -1.55 1.86
N SER A 59 20.28 -1.33 2.11
CA SER A 59 21.36 -2.05 1.44
C SER A 59 21.22 -3.57 1.60
N GLU A 60 21.00 -4.06 2.82
CA GLU A 60 20.86 -5.49 3.09
C GLU A 60 19.61 -6.09 2.41
N CYS A 61 18.54 -5.32 2.29
CA CYS A 61 17.30 -5.76 1.64
C CYS A 61 17.55 -6.02 0.14
N PHE A 62 18.13 -5.05 -0.57
CA PHE A 62 18.47 -5.19 -1.98
C PHE A 62 19.51 -6.30 -2.22
N LEU A 63 20.49 -6.43 -1.33
CA LEU A 63 21.49 -7.50 -1.39
C LEU A 63 20.87 -8.89 -1.20
N LEU A 64 19.89 -9.02 -0.30
CA LEU A 64 19.14 -10.27 -0.10
C LEU A 64 18.37 -10.64 -1.36
N VAL A 65 17.65 -9.69 -1.97
CA VAL A 65 16.93 -9.91 -3.23
C VAL A 65 17.91 -10.34 -4.33
N SER A 66 19.01 -9.61 -4.49
CA SER A 66 20.06 -9.92 -5.46
C SER A 66 20.53 -11.37 -5.37
N ARG A 67 20.99 -11.79 -4.18
CA ARG A 67 21.50 -13.15 -3.94
C ARG A 67 20.43 -14.20 -4.19
N THR A 68 19.20 -13.94 -3.75
CA THR A 68 18.09 -14.86 -3.91
C THR A 68 17.76 -15.09 -5.37
N LEU A 69 17.69 -14.03 -6.18
CA LEU A 69 17.39 -14.14 -7.61
C LEU A 69 18.51 -14.85 -8.37
N ILE A 70 19.79 -14.58 -8.05
CA ILE A 70 20.94 -15.29 -8.64
C ILE A 70 20.85 -16.80 -8.36
N SER A 71 20.41 -17.20 -7.17
CA SER A 71 20.34 -18.60 -6.77
C SER A 71 19.08 -19.33 -7.27
N HIS A 72 17.94 -18.64 -7.39
CA HIS A 72 16.65 -19.30 -7.58
C HIS A 72 15.97 -18.99 -8.92
N VAL A 73 16.36 -17.93 -9.63
CA VAL A 73 15.85 -17.66 -10.99
C VAL A 73 16.80 -18.31 -11.99
N GLY A 74 16.26 -19.24 -12.79
CA GLY A 74 16.99 -19.89 -13.87
C GLY A 74 17.12 -18.97 -15.09
N GLY A 75 17.95 -19.38 -16.06
CA GLY A 75 18.12 -18.64 -17.31
C GLY A 75 18.89 -17.33 -17.15
N ALA A 76 18.76 -16.45 -18.14
CA ALA A 76 19.50 -15.18 -18.18
C ALA A 76 18.96 -14.14 -17.17
N SER A 77 17.67 -14.18 -16.86
CA SER A 77 17.00 -13.17 -16.03
C SER A 77 17.52 -13.13 -14.59
N GLY A 78 17.84 -14.29 -13.99
CA GLY A 78 18.36 -14.37 -12.62
C GLY A 78 19.64 -13.57 -12.41
N PRO A 79 20.72 -13.84 -13.17
CA PRO A 79 21.94 -13.05 -13.11
C PRO A 79 21.75 -11.57 -13.47
N LEU A 80 20.83 -11.22 -14.38
CA LEU A 80 20.61 -9.83 -14.80
C LEU A 80 19.93 -9.01 -13.69
N TYR A 81 18.75 -9.43 -13.21
CA TYR A 81 18.09 -8.79 -12.06
C TYR A 81 18.98 -8.83 -10.83
N GLY A 82 19.61 -9.98 -10.56
CA GLY A 82 20.54 -10.14 -9.45
C GLY A 82 21.67 -9.12 -9.47
N THR A 83 22.25 -8.87 -10.65
CA THR A 83 23.30 -7.85 -10.81
C THR A 83 22.75 -6.44 -10.61
N ALA A 84 21.55 -6.14 -11.13
CA ALA A 84 20.91 -4.84 -10.95
C ALA A 84 20.73 -4.51 -9.45
N PHE A 85 20.08 -5.41 -8.71
CA PHE A 85 19.85 -5.24 -7.28
C PHE A 85 21.15 -5.26 -6.47
N LEU A 86 22.18 -6.00 -6.92
CA LEU A 86 23.51 -5.95 -6.29
C LEU A 86 24.11 -4.55 -6.40
N ARG A 87 24.10 -3.95 -7.60
CA ARG A 87 24.64 -2.60 -7.81
C ARG A 87 23.86 -1.56 -7.03
N MET A 88 22.53 -1.65 -7.04
CA MET A 88 21.66 -0.80 -6.23
C MET A 88 21.96 -0.92 -4.72
N SER A 89 22.20 -2.13 -4.20
CA SER A 89 22.55 -2.31 -2.78
C SER A 89 23.83 -1.56 -2.38
N MET A 90 24.79 -1.42 -3.30
CA MET A 90 26.04 -0.71 -3.03
C MET A 90 25.84 0.80 -2.90
N VAL A 91 24.91 1.38 -3.67
CA VAL A 91 24.52 2.80 -3.59
C VAL A 91 23.81 3.10 -2.26
N LEU A 92 23.05 2.13 -1.75
CA LEU A 92 22.26 2.24 -0.53
C LEU A 92 23.05 2.02 0.77
N LYS A 93 24.36 1.80 0.70
CA LYS A 93 25.19 1.63 1.90
C LYS A 93 25.00 2.82 2.84
N GLU A 94 24.73 2.53 4.10
CA GLU A 94 24.54 3.52 5.16
C GLU A 94 23.35 4.48 4.98
N LYS A 95 22.52 4.30 3.92
CA LYS A 95 21.30 5.09 3.71
C LYS A 95 20.14 4.48 4.50
N GLU A 96 19.42 5.32 5.25
CA GLU A 96 18.18 4.94 5.95
C GLU A 96 16.92 5.25 5.14
N HIS A 97 17.04 6.17 4.19
CA HIS A 97 15.98 6.63 3.30
C HIS A 97 16.52 6.73 1.88
N ILE A 98 15.67 6.46 0.89
CA ILE A 98 15.91 6.71 -0.53
C ILE A 98 15.18 8.01 -0.89
N SER A 99 15.89 9.03 -1.32
CA SER A 99 15.36 10.27 -1.91
C SER A 99 15.20 10.16 -3.43
N VAL A 100 14.61 11.18 -4.07
CA VAL A 100 14.56 11.27 -5.54
C VAL A 100 15.95 11.25 -6.17
N GLU A 101 16.93 11.92 -5.57
CA GLU A 101 18.30 11.94 -6.09
C GLU A 101 18.95 10.56 -5.97
N ASP A 102 18.71 9.86 -4.86
CA ASP A 102 19.19 8.49 -4.69
C ASP A 102 18.62 7.54 -5.76
N TRP A 103 17.36 7.75 -6.17
CA TRP A 103 16.73 6.97 -7.25
C TRP A 103 17.44 7.11 -8.59
N LYS A 104 17.98 8.29 -8.91
CA LYS A 104 18.77 8.51 -10.11
C LYS A 104 20.05 7.67 -10.08
N GLU A 105 20.76 7.69 -8.95
CA GLU A 105 21.99 6.90 -8.74
C GLU A 105 21.70 5.39 -8.79
N LEU A 106 20.63 4.96 -8.11
CA LEU A 106 20.15 3.57 -8.05
C LEU A 106 19.86 3.00 -9.44
N LEU A 107 19.04 3.70 -10.22
CA LEU A 107 18.64 3.25 -11.55
C LEU A 107 19.83 3.24 -12.51
N ASN A 108 20.71 4.24 -12.44
CA ASN A 108 21.94 4.24 -13.24
C ASN A 108 22.83 3.02 -12.89
N ALA A 109 23.09 2.78 -11.61
CA ALA A 109 23.91 1.66 -11.17
C ALA A 109 23.31 0.30 -11.56
N GLY A 110 21.98 0.14 -11.42
CA GLY A 110 21.25 -1.06 -11.82
C GLY A 110 21.32 -1.30 -13.33
N CYS A 111 21.03 -0.26 -14.12
CA CYS A 111 21.06 -0.28 -15.58
C CYS A 111 22.47 -0.61 -16.11
N GLU A 112 23.51 0.07 -15.64
CA GLU A 112 24.90 -0.24 -15.98
C GLU A 112 25.26 -1.68 -15.64
N GLY A 113 24.83 -2.17 -14.47
CA GLY A 113 25.03 -3.56 -14.07
C GLY A 113 24.44 -4.57 -15.04
N ILE A 114 23.21 -4.35 -15.50
CA ILE A 114 22.55 -5.18 -16.51
C ILE A 114 23.29 -5.09 -17.85
N GLY A 115 23.62 -3.88 -18.30
CA GLY A 115 24.32 -3.67 -19.57
C GLY A 115 25.67 -4.39 -19.61
N GLN A 116 26.47 -4.27 -18.55
CA GLN A 116 27.74 -4.98 -18.40
C GLN A 116 27.56 -6.50 -18.37
N ARG A 117 26.57 -6.99 -17.61
CA ARG A 117 26.33 -8.44 -17.46
C ARG A 117 25.76 -9.07 -18.73
N GLY A 118 24.89 -8.37 -19.44
CA GLY A 118 24.25 -8.81 -20.67
C GLY A 118 25.06 -8.51 -21.94
N GLY A 119 26.08 -7.66 -21.85
CA GLY A 119 26.88 -7.21 -22.99
C GLY A 119 26.02 -6.49 -24.03
N THR A 120 25.15 -5.59 -23.58
CA THR A 120 24.17 -4.85 -24.39
C THR A 120 24.28 -3.35 -24.13
N SER A 121 23.94 -2.56 -25.15
CA SER A 121 23.84 -1.10 -25.12
C SER A 121 22.45 -0.57 -25.52
N GLY A 122 21.46 -1.47 -25.63
CA GLY A 122 20.09 -1.12 -26.01
C GLY A 122 19.78 -1.28 -27.50
N GLY A 123 18.49 -1.27 -27.83
CA GLY A 123 17.94 -1.55 -29.16
C GLY A 123 17.90 -3.04 -29.52
N GLU A 124 18.08 -3.93 -28.54
CA GLU A 124 18.32 -5.36 -28.80
C GLU A 124 17.16 -6.29 -28.37
N LYS A 125 16.02 -5.69 -27.98
CA LYS A 125 14.79 -6.35 -27.53
C LYS A 125 15.00 -7.16 -26.25
N THR A 126 15.45 -6.49 -25.19
CA THR A 126 15.68 -7.12 -23.88
C THR A 126 15.20 -6.22 -22.74
N MET A 127 15.13 -6.78 -21.53
CA MET A 127 14.87 -6.00 -20.32
C MET A 127 15.75 -4.75 -20.17
N TYR A 128 16.97 -4.75 -20.73
CA TYR A 128 17.86 -3.60 -20.68
C TYR A 128 17.26 -2.36 -21.35
N ASP A 129 16.45 -2.54 -22.40
CA ASP A 129 15.78 -1.43 -23.09
C ASP A 129 14.84 -0.69 -22.13
N VAL A 130 14.12 -1.44 -21.29
CA VAL A 130 13.23 -0.89 -20.26
C VAL A 130 14.03 -0.20 -19.18
N TRP A 131 15.11 -0.83 -18.68
CA TRP A 131 16.01 -0.23 -17.68
C TRP A 131 16.65 1.08 -18.17
N LEU A 132 17.03 1.14 -19.44
CA LEU A 132 17.57 2.35 -20.04
C LEU A 132 16.50 3.46 -20.10
N ALA A 133 15.27 3.12 -20.50
CA ALA A 133 14.17 4.07 -20.59
C ALA A 133 13.83 4.69 -19.22
N VAL A 134 13.63 3.86 -18.19
CA VAL A 134 13.33 4.36 -16.83
C VAL A 134 14.51 5.13 -16.23
N THR A 135 15.75 4.75 -16.53
CA THR A 135 16.93 5.48 -16.07
C THR A 135 16.96 6.88 -16.68
N ASN A 136 16.76 6.99 -18.00
CA ASN A 136 16.71 8.28 -18.69
C ASN A 136 15.55 9.15 -18.20
N GLU A 137 14.40 8.55 -17.87
CA GLU A 137 13.25 9.27 -17.32
C GLU A 137 13.51 9.81 -15.92
N ALA A 138 14.23 9.06 -15.08
CA ALA A 138 14.64 9.51 -13.75
C ALA A 138 15.61 10.70 -13.82
N GLN A 139 16.54 10.71 -14.79
CA GLN A 139 17.49 11.81 -14.96
C GLN A 139 16.83 13.14 -15.34
N GLN A 140 15.60 13.10 -15.87
CA GLN A 140 14.84 14.31 -16.19
C GLN A 140 14.17 14.94 -14.96
N GLU A 141 14.16 14.26 -13.80
CA GLU A 141 13.55 14.80 -12.59
C GLU A 141 14.39 15.94 -11.99
N THR A 142 13.77 17.10 -11.82
CA THR A 142 14.41 18.31 -11.27
C THR A 142 13.86 18.71 -9.91
N GLY A 143 12.74 18.10 -9.48
CA GLY A 143 12.12 18.28 -8.18
C GLY A 143 12.39 17.13 -7.22
N ASP A 144 11.67 17.12 -6.10
CA ASP A 144 11.73 16.08 -5.07
C ASP A 144 10.37 15.37 -4.90
N ASP A 145 9.58 15.32 -5.99
CA ASP A 145 8.28 14.65 -5.99
C ASP A 145 8.42 13.15 -6.34
N GLU A 146 8.60 12.33 -5.29
CA GLU A 146 8.66 10.87 -5.42
C GLU A 146 7.42 10.29 -6.15
N ARG A 147 6.23 10.87 -5.94
CA ARG A 147 4.99 10.35 -6.50
C ARG A 147 4.96 10.56 -8.01
N SER A 148 5.26 11.78 -8.45
CA SER A 148 5.37 12.10 -9.87
C SER A 148 6.45 11.26 -10.54
N LEU A 149 7.61 11.10 -9.90
CA LEU A 149 8.69 10.27 -10.42
C LEU A 149 8.21 8.83 -10.67
N PHE A 150 7.66 8.13 -9.67
CA PHE A 150 7.29 6.71 -9.84
C PHE A 150 6.22 6.48 -10.91
N SER A 151 5.24 7.39 -11.02
CA SER A 151 4.25 7.36 -12.09
C SER A 151 4.91 7.46 -13.47
N ARG A 152 5.84 8.41 -13.66
CA ARG A 152 6.59 8.55 -14.92
C ARG A 152 7.48 7.34 -15.22
N LEU A 153 8.14 6.75 -14.22
CA LEU A 153 8.94 5.53 -14.40
C LEU A 153 8.09 4.35 -14.87
N SER A 154 6.91 4.17 -14.27
CA SER A 154 5.93 3.16 -14.65
C SER A 154 5.48 3.34 -16.11
N GLU A 155 5.11 4.56 -16.50
CA GLU A 155 4.70 4.89 -17.87
C GLU A 155 5.83 4.67 -18.88
N ALA A 156 7.05 5.10 -18.58
CA ALA A 156 8.23 4.90 -19.42
C ALA A 156 8.52 3.40 -19.61
N ALA A 157 8.39 2.61 -18.55
CA ALA A 157 8.60 1.17 -18.63
C ALA A 157 7.56 0.49 -19.54
N ARG A 158 6.27 0.77 -19.33
CA ARG A 158 5.18 0.22 -20.14
C ARG A 158 5.30 0.62 -21.60
N LYS A 159 5.58 1.89 -21.89
CA LYS A 159 5.82 2.38 -23.25
C LYS A 159 6.94 1.59 -23.93
N LYS A 160 8.04 1.35 -23.23
CA LYS A 160 9.18 0.63 -23.81
C LYS A 160 8.90 -0.84 -24.10
N VAL A 161 8.07 -1.49 -23.29
CA VAL A 161 7.58 -2.84 -23.56
C VAL A 161 6.76 -2.88 -24.85
N GLU A 162 5.87 -1.92 -25.06
CA GLU A 162 5.06 -1.85 -26.29
C GLU A 162 5.94 -1.64 -27.53
N GLU A 163 6.90 -0.71 -27.46
CA GLU A 163 7.89 -0.50 -28.52
C GLU A 163 8.73 -1.75 -28.82
N SER A 164 8.94 -2.62 -27.82
CA SER A 164 9.72 -3.84 -28.00
C SER A 164 9.10 -4.78 -29.03
N LYS A 165 7.78 -4.74 -29.26
CA LYS A 165 7.09 -5.60 -30.25
C LYS A 165 7.69 -5.44 -31.64
N GLU A 166 8.00 -4.21 -32.03
CA GLU A 166 8.52 -3.88 -33.37
C GLU A 166 10.01 -4.22 -33.55
N LEU A 167 10.71 -4.52 -32.46
CA LEU A 167 12.14 -4.80 -32.49
C LEU A 167 12.41 -6.28 -32.83
N LYS A 168 13.44 -6.47 -33.67
CA LYS A 168 14.10 -7.75 -33.86
C LYS A 168 15.01 -8.04 -32.68
N ALA A 169 14.90 -9.23 -32.10
CA ALA A 169 15.81 -9.66 -31.04
C ALA A 169 17.24 -9.87 -31.56
N LEU A 170 18.22 -9.29 -30.86
CA LEU A 170 19.64 -9.45 -31.13
C LEU A 170 20.39 -10.17 -30.00
N LYS A 171 19.72 -10.40 -28.86
CA LYS A 171 20.27 -11.08 -27.69
C LYS A 171 19.33 -12.16 -27.17
N GLY A 172 19.88 -13.03 -26.32
CA GLY A 172 19.13 -14.10 -25.67
C GLY A 172 18.61 -15.16 -26.66
N ARG A 173 17.74 -16.04 -26.17
CA ARG A 173 17.14 -17.11 -26.98
C ARG A 173 16.28 -16.57 -28.13
N ALA A 174 15.64 -15.42 -27.95
CA ALA A 174 14.84 -14.75 -28.98
C ALA A 174 15.65 -14.39 -30.23
N SER A 175 16.94 -14.10 -30.10
CA SER A 175 17.80 -13.82 -31.26
C SER A 175 17.88 -14.97 -32.26
N TYR A 176 17.68 -16.22 -31.83
CA TYR A 176 17.75 -17.40 -32.70
C TYR A 176 16.62 -17.46 -33.73
N LEU A 177 15.53 -16.71 -33.51
CA LEU A 177 14.38 -16.65 -34.40
C LEU A 177 14.50 -15.59 -35.50
N GLY A 178 15.51 -14.71 -35.42
CA GLY A 178 15.69 -13.63 -36.38
C GLY A 178 14.43 -12.77 -36.51
N ASP A 179 13.98 -12.53 -37.75
CA ASP A 179 12.84 -11.65 -38.04
C ASP A 179 11.51 -12.19 -37.48
N ARG A 180 11.42 -13.49 -37.15
CA ARG A 180 10.23 -14.08 -36.50
C ARG A 180 10.04 -13.62 -35.06
N SER A 181 11.01 -12.93 -34.46
CA SER A 181 10.86 -12.31 -33.13
C SER A 181 10.07 -10.99 -33.17
N ILE A 182 9.90 -10.39 -34.34
CA ILE A 182 9.12 -9.16 -34.55
C ILE A 182 7.63 -9.47 -34.36
N GLY A 183 6.89 -8.56 -33.72
CA GLY A 183 5.48 -8.68 -33.36
C GLY A 183 5.23 -9.29 -31.98
N HIS A 184 6.27 -9.78 -31.29
CA HIS A 184 6.16 -10.39 -29.97
C HIS A 184 6.76 -9.52 -28.87
N ILE A 185 6.16 -9.48 -27.69
CA ILE A 185 6.72 -8.78 -26.52
C ILE A 185 7.87 -9.61 -25.93
N ASP A 186 8.96 -8.95 -25.52
CA ASP A 186 10.03 -9.60 -24.75
C ASP A 186 9.58 -9.88 -23.30
N PRO A 187 9.64 -11.14 -22.81
CA PRO A 187 9.19 -11.49 -21.46
C PRO A 187 10.03 -10.82 -20.35
N GLY A 188 11.33 -10.58 -20.57
CA GLY A 188 12.17 -9.85 -19.62
C GLY A 188 11.80 -8.37 -19.49
N SER A 189 11.41 -7.76 -20.60
CA SER A 189 10.89 -6.40 -20.67
C SER A 189 9.55 -6.31 -19.94
N GLU A 190 8.61 -7.22 -20.20
CA GLU A 190 7.31 -7.27 -19.51
C GLU A 190 7.49 -7.43 -17.99
N SER A 191 8.31 -8.37 -17.52
CA SER A 191 8.56 -8.52 -16.09
C SER A 191 9.20 -7.28 -15.47
N THR A 192 10.02 -6.54 -16.23
CA THR A 192 10.60 -5.28 -15.77
C THR A 192 9.56 -4.17 -15.67
N ALA A 193 8.63 -4.06 -16.61
CA ALA A 193 7.53 -3.10 -16.49
C ALA A 193 6.65 -3.38 -15.27
N LEU A 194 6.31 -4.65 -15.01
CA LEU A 194 5.57 -5.03 -13.81
C LEU A 194 6.28 -4.63 -12.51
N LEU A 195 7.62 -4.62 -12.49
CA LEU A 195 8.41 -4.17 -11.34
C LEU A 195 8.19 -2.67 -11.07
N PHE A 196 8.19 -1.82 -12.09
CA PHE A 196 7.96 -0.37 -11.93
C PHE A 196 6.48 -0.02 -11.73
N GLU A 197 5.56 -0.75 -12.35
CA GLU A 197 4.12 -0.57 -12.10
C GLU A 197 3.76 -0.89 -10.64
N THR A 198 4.35 -1.95 -10.08
CA THR A 198 4.14 -2.27 -8.67
C THR A 198 4.81 -1.28 -7.72
N LEU A 199 5.93 -0.65 -8.12
CA LEU A 199 6.53 0.45 -7.35
C LEU A 199 5.55 1.62 -7.26
N ASP A 200 5.04 2.06 -8.41
CA ASP A 200 4.07 3.14 -8.51
C ASP A 200 2.81 2.83 -7.69
N GLN A 201 2.22 1.63 -7.84
CA GLN A 201 1.04 1.21 -7.09
C GLN A 201 1.27 1.17 -5.58
N THR A 202 2.36 0.56 -5.11
CA THR A 202 2.67 0.50 -3.67
C THR A 202 2.89 1.90 -3.09
N MET A 203 3.52 2.79 -3.84
CA MET A 203 3.72 4.16 -3.41
C MET A 203 2.45 5.01 -3.51
N SER A 204 1.52 4.67 -4.41
CA SER A 204 0.17 5.25 -4.44
C SER A 204 -0.62 4.89 -3.18
N GLN A 205 -0.66 3.61 -2.84
CA GLN A 205 -1.44 3.06 -1.73
C GLN A 205 -0.86 3.45 -0.37
N SER A 206 0.48 3.49 -0.24
CA SER A 206 1.10 4.01 0.98
C SER A 206 0.91 5.52 1.15
N ASN A 207 0.72 6.28 0.05
CA ASN A 207 0.30 7.67 0.14
C ASN A 207 -1.18 7.77 0.48
N GLU A 208 -2.06 6.90 -0.04
CA GLU A 208 -3.48 6.82 0.33
C GLU A 208 -3.64 6.47 1.82
N GLU A 209 -2.90 5.49 2.34
CA GLU A 209 -2.84 5.14 3.78
C GLU A 209 -2.16 6.22 4.63
N LYS A 210 -1.20 7.01 4.09
CA LYS A 210 -0.65 8.20 4.76
C LYS A 210 -1.58 9.42 4.69
N THR A 211 -2.43 9.52 3.66
CA THR A 211 -3.49 10.52 3.53
C THR A 211 -4.78 10.13 4.25
N MET A 212 -4.92 8.86 4.65
CA MET A 212 -5.71 8.48 5.81
C MET A 212 -4.99 9.03 7.05
N ARG A 213 -5.08 10.35 7.23
CA ARG A 213 -4.96 10.97 8.55
C ARG A 213 -5.66 10.04 9.52
N LYS A 214 -5.02 9.70 10.65
CA LYS A 214 -5.75 9.16 11.79
C LYS A 214 -7.07 9.92 11.86
N PRO A 215 -8.23 9.25 11.87
CA PRO A 215 -9.49 9.96 11.93
C PRO A 215 -9.42 10.90 13.14
N LYS A 216 -9.50 12.20 12.89
CA LYS A 216 -9.33 13.23 13.93
C LYS A 216 -10.33 12.99 15.06
N THR A 217 -11.50 12.46 14.72
CA THR A 217 -12.53 12.03 15.65
C THR A 217 -13.25 10.79 15.11
N ALA A 218 -13.46 9.78 15.96
CA ALA A 218 -14.39 8.68 15.71
C ALA A 218 -15.63 8.81 16.62
N LEU A 219 -16.79 8.36 16.15
CA LEU A 219 -17.97 8.20 17.00
C LEU A 219 -17.95 6.84 17.67
N LEU A 220 -18.34 6.80 18.95
CA LEU A 220 -18.58 5.56 19.68
C LEU A 220 -20.03 5.53 20.19
N LEU A 221 -20.80 4.56 19.71
CA LEU A 221 -22.17 4.32 20.14
C LEU A 221 -22.19 3.27 21.25
N VAL A 222 -22.54 3.70 22.46
CA VAL A 222 -22.70 2.83 23.64
C VAL A 222 -24.18 2.61 23.91
N SER A 223 -24.63 1.37 23.85
CA SER A 223 -26.04 1.05 24.07
C SER A 223 -26.21 -0.25 24.83
N HIS A 224 -27.30 -0.35 25.59
CA HIS A 224 -27.74 -1.62 26.14
C HIS A 224 -28.04 -2.65 25.04
N SER A 225 -28.51 -2.20 23.88
CA SER A 225 -28.92 -3.07 22.77
C SER A 225 -27.93 -3.00 21.62
N GLU A 226 -27.29 -4.14 21.29
CA GLU A 226 -26.46 -4.26 20.09
C GLU A 226 -27.23 -3.90 18.82
N GLN A 227 -28.50 -4.31 18.72
CA GLN A 227 -29.33 -4.02 17.55
C GLN A 227 -29.60 -2.52 17.39
N LEU A 228 -29.77 -1.80 18.50
CA LEU A 228 -29.97 -0.35 18.45
C LEU A 228 -28.68 0.37 18.03
N ALA A 229 -27.54 -0.03 18.58
CA ALA A 229 -26.24 0.54 18.22
C ALA A 229 -25.88 0.28 16.75
N GLU A 230 -26.04 -0.97 16.27
CA GLU A 230 -25.75 -1.31 14.87
C GLU A 230 -26.74 -0.65 13.90
N GLY A 231 -28.04 -0.60 14.21
CA GLY A 231 -29.01 0.11 13.38
C GLY A 231 -28.74 1.62 13.30
N THR A 232 -28.29 2.22 14.40
CA THR A 232 -27.87 3.63 14.43
C THR A 232 -26.60 3.84 13.62
N LYS A 233 -25.62 2.94 13.75
CA LYS A 233 -24.39 2.96 12.95
C LYS A 233 -24.68 2.83 11.46
N GLU A 234 -25.57 1.92 11.05
CA GLU A 234 -25.98 1.77 9.66
C GLU A 234 -26.56 3.07 9.10
N LEU A 235 -27.48 3.70 9.85
CA LEU A 235 -28.06 5.00 9.46
C LEU A 235 -26.99 6.08 9.31
N ILE A 236 -26.08 6.21 10.28
CA ILE A 236 -25.01 7.20 10.24
C ILE A 236 -24.07 6.92 9.08
N SER A 237 -23.61 5.69 8.89
CA SER A 237 -22.68 5.32 7.81
C SER A 237 -23.26 5.56 6.41
N ALA A 238 -24.59 5.54 6.25
CA ALA A 238 -25.24 5.91 4.99
C ALA A 238 -25.15 7.42 4.68
N MET A 239 -25.14 8.26 5.71
CA MET A 239 -25.23 9.73 5.59
C MET A 239 -23.87 10.45 5.81
N ALA A 240 -23.02 9.89 6.67
CA ALA A 240 -21.71 10.38 7.06
C ALA A 240 -20.64 9.30 6.81
N ARG A 241 -20.21 9.14 5.55
CA ARG A 241 -19.31 8.08 5.07
C ARG A 241 -17.87 8.23 5.53
N ASP A 242 -17.43 9.46 5.76
CA ASP A 242 -16.03 9.77 6.07
C ASP A 242 -15.73 9.76 7.58
N VAL A 243 -16.74 9.48 8.41
CA VAL A 243 -16.63 9.48 9.86
C VAL A 243 -16.68 8.04 10.37
N PRO A 244 -15.62 7.54 11.03
CA PRO A 244 -15.65 6.20 11.63
C PRO A 244 -16.69 6.12 12.74
N VAL A 245 -17.55 5.11 12.66
CA VAL A 245 -18.58 4.83 13.67
C VAL A 245 -18.32 3.47 14.28
N LEU A 246 -18.05 3.47 15.58
CA LEU A 246 -17.73 2.31 16.40
C LEU A 246 -18.89 2.01 17.35
N THR A 247 -18.99 0.77 17.81
CA THR A 247 -20.07 0.31 18.69
C THR A 247 -19.47 -0.44 19.89
N ALA A 248 -20.03 -0.18 21.08
CA ALA A 248 -19.77 -0.94 22.30
C ALA A 248 -21.10 -1.15 23.03
N ALA A 249 -21.78 -2.25 22.72
CA ALA A 249 -23.15 -2.49 23.16
C ALA A 249 -23.36 -3.93 23.61
N GLY A 250 -24.43 -4.16 24.38
CA GLY A 250 -24.80 -5.47 24.89
C GLY A 250 -23.97 -5.96 26.09
N ASP A 251 -24.45 -7.05 26.69
CA ASP A 251 -23.78 -7.75 27.78
C ASP A 251 -22.65 -8.70 27.31
N GLY A 252 -22.51 -8.89 25.99
CA GLY A 252 -21.54 -9.78 25.36
C GLY A 252 -21.98 -11.24 25.24
N VAL A 253 -23.22 -11.57 25.63
CA VAL A 253 -23.84 -12.89 25.42
C VAL A 253 -25.19 -12.80 24.71
N GLY A 254 -25.48 -11.64 24.09
CA GLY A 254 -26.69 -11.38 23.29
C GLY A 254 -27.86 -10.80 24.08
N GLY A 255 -27.66 -10.44 25.35
CA GLY A 255 -28.62 -9.74 26.19
C GLY A 255 -28.42 -8.23 26.23
N LEU A 256 -29.31 -7.54 26.94
CA LEU A 256 -29.23 -6.09 27.14
C LEU A 256 -28.22 -5.75 28.24
N GLY A 257 -27.26 -4.87 27.95
CA GLY A 257 -26.26 -4.45 28.93
C GLY A 257 -25.19 -3.54 28.35
N THR A 258 -24.35 -2.98 29.21
CA THR A 258 -23.16 -2.22 28.82
C THR A 258 -21.99 -2.63 29.69
N ARG A 259 -20.77 -2.59 29.13
CA ARG A 259 -19.55 -3.03 29.80
C ARG A 259 -18.44 -2.03 29.54
N SER A 260 -17.85 -1.48 30.60
CA SER A 260 -16.73 -0.53 30.52
C SER A 260 -15.53 -1.11 29.77
N GLU A 261 -15.23 -2.39 29.97
CA GLU A 261 -14.07 -3.03 29.36
C GLU A 261 -14.20 -3.10 27.83
N ALA A 262 -15.44 -3.27 27.33
CA ALA A 262 -15.70 -3.25 25.89
C ALA A 262 -15.52 -1.85 25.30
N ILE A 263 -15.97 -0.81 26.02
CA ILE A 263 -15.75 0.60 25.63
C ILE A 263 -14.26 0.89 25.55
N GLU A 264 -13.47 0.50 26.55
CA GLU A 264 -12.02 0.68 26.57
C GLU A 264 -11.33 -0.02 25.39
N GLN A 265 -11.66 -1.27 25.12
CA GLN A 265 -11.10 -2.04 24.01
C GLN A 265 -11.38 -1.36 22.66
N VAL A 266 -12.60 -0.86 22.46
CA VAL A 266 -12.99 -0.17 21.24
C VAL A 266 -12.25 1.17 21.09
N VAL A 267 -12.11 1.95 22.16
CA VAL A 267 -11.35 3.20 22.10
C VAL A 267 -9.87 2.94 21.79
N LYS A 268 -9.24 1.96 22.47
CA LYS A 268 -7.83 1.60 22.26
C LYS A 268 -7.54 1.11 20.84
N SER A 269 -8.50 0.43 20.21
CA SER A 269 -8.39 -0.09 18.84
C SER A 269 -8.89 0.87 17.75
N SER A 270 -9.50 2.02 18.13
CA SER A 270 -10.13 2.95 17.18
C SER A 270 -9.17 3.59 16.17
N GLY A 271 -7.89 3.74 16.51
CA GLY A 271 -6.90 4.47 15.70
C GLY A 271 -7.15 5.99 15.61
N ALA A 272 -8.21 6.51 16.23
CA ALA A 272 -8.59 7.92 16.21
C ALA A 272 -7.78 8.76 17.22
N GLU A 273 -7.61 10.05 16.96
CA GLU A 273 -7.00 10.98 17.93
C GLU A 273 -7.93 11.28 19.10
N GLN A 274 -9.23 11.34 18.82
CA GLN A 274 -10.29 11.68 19.78
C GLN A 274 -11.51 10.79 19.51
N VAL A 275 -12.29 10.51 20.55
CA VAL A 275 -13.53 9.75 20.45
C VAL A 275 -14.69 10.58 20.99
N LEU A 276 -15.75 10.73 20.20
CA LEU A 276 -17.02 11.31 20.60
C LEU A 276 -18.01 10.19 20.91
N LEU A 277 -18.39 10.07 22.18
CA LEU A 277 -19.19 8.96 22.70
C LEU A 277 -20.65 9.39 22.90
N PHE A 278 -21.58 8.59 22.38
CA PHE A 278 -23.01 8.69 22.63
C PHE A 278 -23.50 7.48 23.42
N PHE A 279 -24.47 7.70 24.31
CA PHE A 279 -25.06 6.65 25.14
C PHE A 279 -26.59 6.71 25.10
N ASP A 280 -27.26 5.59 25.40
CA ASP A 280 -28.72 5.50 25.32
C ASP A 280 -29.44 5.85 26.64
N ILE A 281 -29.10 5.16 27.73
CA ILE A 281 -29.75 5.23 29.04
C ILE A 281 -28.69 5.53 30.11
N GLY A 282 -29.06 6.17 31.21
CA GLY A 282 -28.13 6.66 32.23
C GLY A 282 -27.16 5.62 32.83
N SER A 283 -27.47 4.33 32.85
CA SER A 283 -26.50 3.29 33.27
C SER A 283 -25.35 3.11 32.28
N ALA A 284 -25.58 3.34 30.98
CA ALA A 284 -24.53 3.35 29.96
C ALA A 284 -23.60 4.55 30.14
N GLN A 285 -24.13 5.69 30.60
CA GLN A 285 -23.34 6.87 30.95
C GLN A 285 -22.31 6.56 32.03
N MET A 286 -22.70 5.89 33.11
CA MET A 286 -21.78 5.54 34.20
C MET A 286 -20.61 4.66 33.71
N ASN A 287 -20.91 3.67 32.84
CA ASN A 287 -19.88 2.82 32.24
C ASN A 287 -18.97 3.61 31.27
N ALA A 288 -19.52 4.55 30.52
CA ALA A 288 -18.77 5.42 29.63
C ALA A 288 -17.84 6.38 30.39
N GLU A 289 -18.32 7.00 31.47
CA GLU A 289 -17.54 7.87 32.35
C GLU A 289 -16.38 7.11 33.01
N MET A 290 -16.66 5.90 33.53
CA MET A 290 -15.64 5.04 34.11
C MET A 290 -14.55 4.67 33.09
N ALA A 291 -14.94 4.25 31.88
CA ALA A 291 -13.99 3.95 30.81
C ALA A 291 -13.17 5.18 30.41
N ALA A 292 -13.81 6.35 30.28
CA ALA A 292 -13.12 7.60 29.92
C ALA A 292 -12.07 8.01 30.96
N GLU A 293 -12.35 7.86 32.26
CA GLU A 293 -11.38 8.14 33.32
C GLU A 293 -10.20 7.16 33.33
N LEU A 294 -10.42 5.88 33.03
CA LEU A 294 -9.34 4.87 32.89
C LEU A 294 -8.45 5.12 31.68
N LEU A 295 -9.04 5.61 30.59
CA LEU A 295 -8.36 5.88 29.32
C LEU A 295 -7.53 7.17 29.33
N LYS A 296 -7.88 8.14 30.18
CA LYS A 296 -7.25 9.46 30.25
C LYS A 296 -5.76 9.43 30.61
N PRO A 297 -5.29 8.65 31.61
CA PRO A 297 -3.86 8.48 31.88
C PRO A 297 -3.07 7.84 30.73
N GLU A 298 -3.74 7.08 29.86
CA GLU A 298 -3.14 6.44 28.68
C GLU A 298 -3.07 7.39 27.46
N GLY A 299 -3.53 8.64 27.60
CA GLY A 299 -3.48 9.67 26.55
C GLY A 299 -4.64 9.61 25.55
N HIS A 300 -5.66 8.79 25.80
CA HIS A 300 -6.87 8.74 24.98
C HIS A 300 -7.83 9.87 25.36
N HIS A 301 -8.37 10.56 24.36
CA HIS A 301 -9.27 11.70 24.55
C HIS A 301 -10.69 11.28 24.20
N VAL A 302 -11.53 11.07 25.22
CA VAL A 302 -12.94 10.70 25.07
C VAL A 302 -13.82 11.86 25.52
N MET A 303 -14.72 12.31 24.66
CA MET A 303 -15.74 13.32 24.97
C MET A 303 -17.11 12.64 24.95
N ILE A 304 -17.87 12.77 26.02
CA ILE A 304 -19.20 12.18 26.15
C ILE A 304 -20.23 13.26 25.83
N ALA A 305 -21.12 13.01 24.85
CA ALA A 305 -22.20 13.93 24.50
C ALA A 305 -23.50 13.54 25.20
N ASP A 306 -24.10 14.49 25.90
CA ASP A 306 -25.43 14.34 26.50
C ASP A 306 -26.51 14.73 25.48
N ALA A 307 -26.82 13.81 24.55
CA ALA A 307 -27.74 14.04 23.45
C ALA A 307 -28.64 12.82 23.20
N PRO A 308 -29.79 12.98 22.51
CA PRO A 308 -30.60 11.84 22.06
C PRO A 308 -29.75 10.90 21.22
N PHE A 309 -29.75 9.61 21.57
CA PHE A 309 -28.80 8.63 21.04
C PHE A 309 -28.71 8.60 19.51
N VAL A 310 -29.84 8.61 18.81
CA VAL A 310 -29.86 8.51 17.34
C VAL A 310 -29.68 9.89 16.69
N GLU A 311 -30.55 10.84 17.02
CA GLU A 311 -30.55 12.16 16.39
C GLU A 311 -29.27 12.96 16.69
N GLY A 312 -28.80 12.91 17.93
CA GLY A 312 -27.56 13.56 18.35
C GLY A 312 -26.33 12.97 17.66
N ALA A 313 -26.21 11.64 17.63
CA ALA A 313 -25.10 10.97 16.96
C ALA A 313 -25.07 11.25 15.45
N LEU A 314 -26.23 11.26 14.79
CA LEU A 314 -26.33 11.60 13.38
C LEU A 314 -25.90 13.04 13.10
N VAL A 315 -26.38 14.00 13.90
CA VAL A 315 -26.02 15.41 13.74
C VAL A 315 -24.52 15.63 13.97
N ALA A 316 -23.93 15.03 15.00
CA ALA A 316 -22.49 15.08 15.23
C ALA A 316 -21.69 14.48 14.06
N ALA A 317 -22.11 13.33 13.53
CA ALA A 317 -21.43 12.71 12.40
C ALA A 317 -21.45 13.60 11.16
N ILE A 318 -22.59 14.23 10.87
CA ILE A 318 -22.71 15.19 9.76
C ILE A 318 -21.81 16.41 10.00
N ALA A 319 -21.81 16.96 11.22
CA ALA A 319 -20.96 18.08 11.60
C ALA A 319 -19.46 17.78 11.39
N LEU A 320 -19.01 16.61 11.82
CA LEU A 320 -17.63 16.15 11.62
C LEU A 320 -17.30 15.92 10.15
N GLN A 321 -18.22 15.33 9.37
CA GLN A 321 -18.01 15.11 7.94
C GLN A 321 -17.82 16.42 7.18
N VAL A 322 -18.56 17.47 7.53
CA VAL A 322 -18.38 18.80 6.91
C VAL A 322 -17.18 19.59 7.46
N GLY A 323 -16.36 18.96 8.32
CA GLY A 323 -15.08 19.47 8.77
C GLY A 323 -15.10 20.29 10.08
N LYS A 324 -16.20 20.27 10.83
CA LYS A 324 -16.24 20.91 12.17
C LYS A 324 -15.39 20.12 13.16
N ASP A 325 -14.97 20.80 14.23
CA ASP A 325 -14.25 20.13 15.32
C ASP A 325 -15.19 19.40 16.28
N ILE A 326 -14.61 18.63 17.21
CA ILE A 326 -15.37 17.82 18.18
C ILE A 326 -16.24 18.68 19.10
N THR A 327 -15.80 19.89 19.44
CA THR A 327 -16.51 20.79 20.36
C THR A 327 -17.78 21.33 19.70
N ASP A 328 -17.68 21.73 18.43
CA ASP A 328 -18.84 22.13 17.64
C ASP A 328 -19.80 20.96 17.41
N ALA A 329 -19.28 19.77 17.11
CA ALA A 329 -20.08 18.56 16.90
C ALA A 329 -20.88 18.17 18.16
N VAL A 330 -20.27 18.26 19.35
CA VAL A 330 -20.95 18.00 20.64
C VAL A 330 -22.05 19.02 20.85
N LYS A 331 -21.76 20.31 20.68
CA LYS A 331 -22.75 21.37 20.87
C LYS A 331 -23.97 21.18 19.97
N GLU A 332 -23.77 20.86 18.69
CA GLU A 332 -24.87 20.64 17.75
C GLU A 332 -25.67 19.38 18.09
N ALA A 333 -25.00 18.31 18.49
CA ALA A 333 -25.68 17.11 18.97
C ALA A 333 -26.51 17.38 20.21
N GLU A 334 -25.98 18.09 21.21
CA GLU A 334 -26.70 18.43 22.44
C GLU A 334 -27.88 19.36 22.21
N ASP A 335 -27.80 20.25 21.22
CA ASP A 335 -28.89 21.16 20.84
C ASP A 335 -30.08 20.44 20.21
N THR A 336 -29.91 19.20 19.70
CA THR A 336 -31.03 18.39 19.20
C THR A 336 -32.07 18.10 20.28
N ARG A 337 -31.71 18.11 21.56
CA ARG A 337 -32.64 17.98 22.70
C ARG A 337 -33.77 19.01 22.69
N LYS A 338 -33.51 20.18 22.09
CA LYS A 338 -34.45 21.31 22.04
C LYS A 338 -35.25 21.34 20.74
N GLN A 339 -34.95 20.47 19.78
CA GLN A 339 -35.56 20.49 18.46
C GLN A 339 -36.78 19.56 18.39
N PRO A 340 -37.97 20.05 18.00
CA PRO A 340 -39.09 19.17 17.73
C PRO A 340 -38.81 18.33 16.48
N LYS A 341 -39.28 17.08 16.45
CA LYS A 341 -39.30 16.27 15.23
C LYS A 341 -40.14 16.99 14.18
N LYS A 342 -39.50 17.52 13.15
CA LYS A 342 -40.19 18.06 11.98
C LYS A 342 -40.59 16.88 11.11
N GLY A 343 -41.89 16.56 11.12
CA GLY A 343 -42.49 15.53 10.25
C GLY A 343 -42.60 15.99 8.82
#